data_AF-A0A1D7XM91-F1
#
_entry.id   AF-A0A1D7XM91-F1
#
_cell.length_a   1.000
_cell.length_b   1.000
_cell.length_c   1.000
_cell.angle_alpha   90.00
_cell.angle_beta   90.00
_cell.angle_gamma   90.00
#
_symmetry.space_group_name_H-M   'P 1'
#
loop_
_entity.id
_entity.type
_entity.pdbx_description
1 polymer ?
#
loop_
_entity_poly.entity_id
_entity_poly.type
_entity_poly.pdbx_seq_one_letter_code
_entity_poly.pdbx_strand_id
1 'polypeptide(L)'
;MDFNKYNSQVIKDINHYVSRAKIGTILKSEQKQISEGNKKVSIFNVIIQLRKGEYIKIDGKNNMYNFIVSIGGNDVYKCERCNFRDEEFRQSVKNAKESVNFINCFDVLGKIFKKKRK
;
A
#
# COMPACT_ATOMS: atom_id res chain seq x y z
N MET A 1 -8.90 6.60 18.76
CA MET A 1 -8.06 5.40 18.56
C MET A 1 -6.60 5.84 18.55
N ASP A 2 -5.72 5.15 19.28
CA ASP A 2 -4.28 5.43 19.25
C ASP A 2 -3.74 5.21 17.83
N PHE A 3 -3.15 6.26 17.26
CA PHE A 3 -2.61 6.27 15.90
C PHE A 3 -1.55 5.17 15.69
N ASN A 4 -0.73 4.92 16.70
CA ASN A 4 0.30 3.87 16.66
C ASN A 4 -0.33 2.49 16.64
N LYS A 5 -1.43 2.30 17.38
CA LYS A 5 -2.18 1.05 17.40
C LYS A 5 -2.90 0.77 16.07
N TYR A 6 -3.48 1.79 15.44
CA TYR A 6 -4.18 1.63 14.15
C TYR A 6 -3.23 1.19 13.04
N ASN A 7 -2.16 1.94 12.79
CA ASN A 7 -1.23 1.64 11.70
C ASN A 7 -0.40 0.38 11.95
N SER A 8 -0.02 0.08 13.20
CA SER A 8 0.60 -1.20 13.54
C SER A 8 -0.31 -2.38 13.16
N GLN A 9 -1.62 -2.23 13.35
CA GLN A 9 -2.58 -3.24 12.95
C GLN A 9 -2.76 -3.30 11.42
N VAL A 10 -2.76 -2.17 10.72
CA VAL A 10 -2.77 -2.14 9.26
C VAL A 10 -1.57 -2.90 8.69
N ILE A 11 -0.36 -2.70 9.22
CA ILE A 11 0.84 -3.45 8.80
C ILE A 11 0.65 -4.95 9.03
N LYS A 12 0.11 -5.34 10.19
CA LYS A 12 -0.20 -6.76 10.49
C LYS A 12 -1.20 -7.35 9.51
N ASP A 13 -2.28 -6.62 9.20
CA ASP A 13 -3.31 -7.06 8.26
C ASP A 13 -2.73 -7.22 6.85
N ILE A 14 -1.91 -6.26 6.39
CA ILE A 14 -1.22 -6.34 5.10
C ILE A 14 -0.24 -7.52 5.08
N ASN A 15 0.59 -7.67 6.12
CA ASN A 15 1.55 -8.76 6.19
C ASN A 15 0.88 -10.13 6.19
N HIS A 16 -0.18 -10.28 6.99
CA HIS A 16 -0.99 -11.49 7.01
C HIS A 16 -1.49 -11.86 5.61
N TYR A 17 -2.01 -10.88 4.87
CA TYR A 17 -2.53 -11.12 3.54
C TYR A 17 -1.43 -11.41 2.52
N VAL A 18 -0.40 -10.56 2.43
CA VAL A 18 0.69 -10.70 1.46
C VAL A 18 1.42 -12.03 1.61
N SER A 19 1.78 -12.40 2.84
CA SER A 19 2.51 -13.64 3.12
C SER A 19 1.64 -14.89 2.96
N ARG A 20 0.41 -14.90 3.50
CA ARG A 20 -0.43 -16.11 3.47
C ARG A 20 -1.10 -16.35 2.12
N ALA A 21 -1.46 -15.29 1.40
CA ALA A 21 -2.05 -15.41 0.08
C ALA A 21 -0.99 -15.66 -1.01
N LYS A 22 0.31 -15.66 -0.66
CA LYS A 22 1.44 -15.88 -1.58
C LYS A 22 1.43 -14.95 -2.80
N ILE A 23 0.91 -13.74 -2.63
CA ILE A 23 0.80 -12.74 -3.71
C ILE A 23 2.03 -11.84 -3.83
N GLY A 24 2.94 -11.90 -2.86
CA GLY A 24 4.15 -11.09 -2.80
C GLY A 24 4.86 -11.16 -1.45
N THR A 25 5.80 -10.24 -1.24
CA THR A 25 6.61 -10.11 -0.03
C THR A 25 6.70 -8.65 0.38
N ILE A 26 6.51 -8.36 1.68
CA ILE A 26 6.81 -7.01 2.20
C ILE A 26 8.32 -6.84 2.27
N LEU A 27 8.86 -5.88 1.52
CA LEU A 27 10.28 -5.52 1.57
C LEU A 27 10.59 -4.51 2.66
N LYS A 28 9.64 -3.60 2.91
CA LYS A 28 9.78 -2.54 3.90
C LYS A 28 8.41 -2.21 4.49
N SER A 29 8.36 -2.05 5.80
CA SER A 29 7.22 -1.47 6.52
C SER A 29 7.74 -0.58 7.64
N GLU A 30 7.33 0.68 7.65
CA GLU A 30 7.82 1.69 8.56
C GLU A 30 6.66 2.58 9.03
N GLN A 31 6.60 2.82 10.33
CA GLN A 31 5.71 3.81 10.93
C GLN A 31 6.53 4.70 11.84
N LYS A 32 6.42 6.02 11.67
CA LYS A 32 7.12 7.01 12.49
C LYS A 32 6.22 8.18 12.82
N GLN A 33 6.48 8.80 13.97
CA GLN A 33 5.94 10.11 14.31
C GLN A 33 7.10 11.10 14.31
N ILE A 34 6.97 12.16 13.52
CA ILE A 34 7.96 13.23 13.43
C ILE A 34 7.34 14.53 13.94
N SER A 35 8.17 15.44 14.44
CA SER A 35 7.74 16.79 14.80
C SER A 35 8.05 17.74 13.63
N GLU A 36 7.01 18.26 12.98
CA GLU A 36 7.12 19.36 12.02
C GLU A 36 6.66 20.65 12.73
N GLY A 37 7.61 21.45 13.23
CA GLY A 37 7.33 22.60 14.09
C GLY A 37 6.66 22.19 15.40
N ASN A 38 5.53 22.83 15.75
CA ASN A 38 4.74 22.50 16.94
C ASN A 38 3.72 21.36 16.73
N LYS A 39 3.75 20.68 15.57
CA LYS A 39 2.77 19.64 15.23
C LYS A 39 3.46 18.27 15.13
N LYS A 40 2.81 17.26 15.71
CA LYS A 40 3.19 15.85 15.49
C LYS A 40 2.57 15.36 14.19
N VAL A 41 3.42 14.98 13.25
CA VAL A 41 3.05 14.41 11.96
C VAL A 41 3.35 12.93 11.98
N SER A 42 2.40 12.14 11.50
CA SER A 42 2.60 10.71 11.43
C SER A 42 2.80 10.24 10.02
N ILE A 43 3.84 9.41 9.84
CA ILE A 43 4.26 8.84 8.57
C ILE A 43 4.12 7.32 8.61
N PHE A 44 3.65 6.78 7.49
CA PHE A 44 3.48 5.36 7.24
C PHE A 44 4.08 5.03 5.87
N ASN A 45 4.95 4.04 5.75
CA ASN A 45 5.50 3.60 4.48
C ASN A 45 5.52 2.08 4.39
N VAL A 46 5.00 1.51 3.30
CA VAL A 46 5.06 0.08 3.02
C VAL A 46 5.44 -0.16 1.57
N ILE A 47 6.32 -1.13 1.33
CA ILE A 47 6.70 -1.60 -0.01
C ILE A 47 6.43 -3.10 -0.08
N ILE A 48 5.56 -3.48 -1.00
CA ILE A 48 5.18 -4.86 -1.31
C ILE A 48 5.77 -5.20 -2.67
N GLN A 49 6.62 -6.22 -2.72
CA GLN A 49 7.14 -6.77 -3.97
C GLN A 49 6.26 -7.95 -4.40
N LEU A 50 5.65 -7.85 -5.57
CA LEU A 50 4.89 -8.96 -6.16
C LEU A 50 5.82 -9.89 -6.94
N ARG A 51 6.79 -9.29 -7.65
CA ARG A 51 7.86 -9.97 -8.38
C ARG A 51 9.09 -9.07 -8.43
N LYS A 52 10.25 -9.62 -8.81
CA LYS A 52 11.44 -8.81 -9.09
C LYS A 52 11.11 -7.71 -10.10
N GLY A 53 11.24 -6.45 -9.69
CA GLY A 53 10.91 -5.29 -10.52
C GLY A 53 9.46 -4.80 -10.44
N GLU A 54 8.56 -5.50 -9.74
CA GLU A 54 7.12 -5.17 -9.66
C GLU A 54 6.72 -4.91 -8.20
N TYR A 55 6.30 -3.68 -7.92
CA TYR A 55 6.09 -3.18 -6.56
C TYR A 55 4.79 -2.42 -6.41
N ILE A 56 4.17 -2.56 -5.24
CA ILE A 56 3.19 -1.63 -4.72
C ILE A 56 3.83 -0.90 -3.56
N LYS A 57 3.88 0.43 -3.63
CA LYS A 57 4.33 1.30 -2.55
C LYS A 57 3.10 2.00 -1.94
N ILE A 58 3.12 2.17 -0.63
CA ILE A 58 2.09 2.87 0.12
C ILE A 58 2.78 3.89 1.00
N ASP A 59 2.49 5.15 0.79
CA ASP A 59 3.07 6.28 1.51
C ASP A 59 1.95 7.10 2.14
N GLY A 60 1.96 7.17 3.47
CA GLY A 60 0.92 7.81 4.26
C GLY A 60 1.43 8.96 5.12
N LYS A 61 0.71 10.08 5.11
CA LYS A 61 0.93 11.24 5.98
C LYS A 61 -0.41 11.67 6.58
N ASN A 62 -0.48 11.77 7.91
CA ASN A 62 -1.68 12.24 8.62
C ASN A 62 -3.00 11.52 8.22
N ASN A 63 -2.98 10.19 8.15
CA ASN A 63 -4.10 9.34 7.69
C ASN A 63 -4.53 9.51 6.23
N MET A 64 -3.79 10.29 5.42
CA MET A 64 -3.90 10.26 3.97
C MET A 64 -2.86 9.28 3.44
N TYR A 65 -3.21 8.47 2.45
CA TYR A 65 -2.35 7.43 1.92
C TYR A 65 -2.31 7.53 0.40
N ASN A 66 -1.11 7.54 -0.19
CA ASN A 66 -0.93 7.33 -1.61
C ASN A 66 -0.55 5.87 -1.86
N PHE A 67 -1.01 5.37 -2.99
CA PHE A 67 -0.69 4.06 -3.52
C PHE A 67 0.02 4.28 -4.84
N ILE A 68 1.19 3.68 -4.98
CA ILE A 68 2.04 3.80 -6.17
C ILE A 68 2.29 2.39 -6.69
N VAL A 69 2.10 2.19 -7.99
CA VAL A 69 2.49 0.96 -8.68
C VAL A 69 3.75 1.23 -9.47
N SER A 70 4.74 0.36 -9.31
CA SER A 70 6.02 0.45 -9.98
C SER A 70 6.31 -0.84 -10.75
N ILE A 71 6.67 -0.73 -12.02
CA ILE A 71 7.02 -1.84 -12.90
C ILE A 71 8.35 -1.53 -13.58
N GLY A 72 9.32 -2.43 -13.44
CA GLY A 72 10.67 -2.25 -13.96
C GLY A 72 11.42 -1.05 -13.36
N GLY A 73 11.01 -0.61 -12.16
CA GLY A 73 11.55 0.58 -11.49
C GLY A 73 10.90 1.90 -11.88
N ASN A 74 9.95 1.89 -12.83
CA ASN A 74 9.18 3.09 -13.21
C ASN A 74 7.85 3.10 -12.47
N ASP A 75 7.51 4.23 -11.86
CA ASP A 75 6.20 4.44 -11.25
C ASP A 75 5.18 4.71 -12.36
N VAL A 76 4.31 3.73 -12.62
CA VAL A 76 3.36 3.72 -13.75
C VAL A 76 1.96 4.16 -13.37
N TYR A 77 1.67 4.25 -12.07
CA TYR A 77 0.38 4.67 -11.55
C TYR A 77 0.51 5.17 -10.11
N LYS A 78 -0.23 6.24 -9.79
CA LYS A 78 -0.27 6.83 -8.44
C LYS A 78 -1.67 7.35 -8.12
N CYS A 79 -2.20 7.03 -6.94
CA CYS A 79 -3.51 7.52 -6.50
C CYS A 79 -3.60 7.64 -4.97
N GLU A 80 -4.45 8.53 -4.46
CA GLU A 80 -4.72 8.67 -3.01
C GLU A 80 -5.68 7.60 -2.45
N ARG A 81 -6.30 6.81 -3.33
CA ARG A 81 -7.32 5.83 -2.93
C ARG A 81 -7.12 4.54 -3.67
N CYS A 82 -7.13 3.44 -2.93
CA CYS A 82 -7.01 2.14 -3.53
C CYS A 82 -8.28 1.80 -4.35
N ASN A 83 -8.16 1.83 -5.67
CA ASN A 83 -9.24 1.54 -6.60
C ASN A 83 -8.76 0.63 -7.74
N PHE A 84 -8.90 -0.68 -7.59
CA PHE A 84 -8.52 -1.64 -8.63
C PHE A 84 -9.44 -1.61 -9.88
N ARG A 85 -10.58 -0.92 -9.78
CA ARG A 85 -11.52 -0.73 -10.91
C ARG A 85 -11.18 0.51 -11.73
N ASP A 86 -10.24 1.31 -11.26
CA ASP A 86 -9.70 2.42 -12.02
C ASP A 86 -9.12 1.91 -13.35
N GLU A 87 -9.55 2.51 -14.45
CA GLU A 87 -9.13 2.11 -15.79
C GLU A 87 -7.66 2.44 -16.03
N GLU A 88 -7.18 3.59 -15.53
CA GLU A 88 -5.78 3.99 -15.62
C GLU A 88 -4.90 2.98 -14.88
N PHE A 89 -5.31 2.57 -13.67
CA PHE A 89 -4.65 1.49 -12.93
C PHE A 89 -4.58 0.21 -13.78
N ARG A 90 -5.72 -0.27 -14.29
CA ARG A 90 -5.79 -1.52 -15.05
C ARG A 90 -4.94 -1.48 -16.31
N GLN A 91 -4.91 -0.34 -17.01
CA GLN A 91 -4.06 -0.14 -18.18
C GLN A 91 -2.57 -0.11 -17.80
N SER A 92 -2.21 0.53 -16.68
CA SER A 92 -0.82 0.62 -16.22
C SER A 92 -0.21 -0.75 -15.92
N VAL A 93 -1.02 -1.70 -15.43
CA VAL A 93 -0.56 -3.05 -15.05
C VAL A 93 -0.85 -4.12 -16.08
N LYS A 94 -1.52 -3.81 -17.21
CA LYS A 94 -1.97 -4.82 -18.18
C LYS A 94 -0.85 -5.70 -18.74
N ASN A 95 0.35 -5.11 -18.88
CA ASN A 95 1.54 -5.77 -19.42
C ASN A 95 2.49 -6.27 -18.33
N ALA A 96 2.14 -6.09 -17.04
CA ALA A 96 2.92 -6.63 -15.94
C ALA A 96 2.85 -8.16 -15.94
N LYS A 97 3.93 -8.83 -15.52
CA LYS A 97 3.94 -10.30 -15.43
C LYS A 97 3.01 -10.80 -14.33
N GLU A 98 2.91 -10.08 -13.22
CA GLU A 98 1.96 -10.38 -12.14
C GLU A 98 0.78 -9.40 -12.09
N SER A 99 0.20 -9.04 -13.25
CA SER A 99 -0.95 -8.10 -13.34
C SER A 99 -2.15 -8.51 -12.47
N VAL A 100 -2.43 -9.82 -12.39
CA VAL A 100 -3.48 -10.36 -11.51
C VAL A 100 -3.14 -10.16 -10.03
N ASN A 101 -1.88 -10.30 -9.63
CA ASN A 101 -1.48 -10.04 -8.24
C ASN A 101 -1.57 -8.57 -7.89
N PHE A 102 -1.31 -7.65 -8.84
CA PHE A 102 -1.55 -6.23 -8.63
C PHE A 102 -3.03 -5.96 -8.31
N ILE A 103 -3.94 -6.51 -9.11
CA ILE A 103 -5.39 -6.37 -8.90
C ILE A 103 -5.80 -6.94 -7.55
N ASN A 104 -5.39 -8.17 -7.24
CA ASN A 104 -5.72 -8.84 -5.98
C ASN A 104 -5.19 -8.06 -4.78
N CYS A 105 -3.94 -7.60 -4.87
CA CYS A 105 -3.31 -6.82 -3.82
C CYS A 105 -4.03 -5.49 -3.60
N PHE A 106 -4.33 -4.74 -4.67
CA PHE A 106 -5.10 -3.50 -4.58
C PHE A 106 -6.50 -3.71 -4.00
N ASP A 107 -7.24 -4.74 -4.42
CA ASP A 107 -8.58 -4.99 -3.85
C ASP A 107 -8.52 -5.21 -2.32
N VAL A 108 -7.55 -6.00 -1.86
CA VAL A 108 -7.42 -6.26 -0.42
C VAL A 108 -6.88 -5.07 0.35
N LEU A 109 -5.92 -4.33 -0.18
CA LEU A 109 -5.51 -3.05 0.41
C LEU A 109 -6.72 -2.12 0.56
N GLY A 110 -7.54 -2.00 -0.49
CA GLY A 110 -8.79 -1.24 -0.43
C GLY A 110 -9.71 -1.69 0.71
N LYS A 111 -9.86 -3.00 0.95
CA LYS A 111 -10.65 -3.54 2.07
C LYS A 111 -10.03 -3.23 3.44
N ILE A 112 -8.70 -3.32 3.57
CA ILE A 112 -7.97 -3.03 4.82
C ILE A 112 -8.13 -1.55 5.19
N PHE A 113 -7.92 -0.64 4.24
CA PHE A 113 -8.01 0.80 4.48
C PHE A 113 -9.46 1.30 4.59
N LYS A 114 -10.45 0.63 3.96
CA LYS A 114 -11.87 0.95 4.13
C LYS A 114 -12.47 0.47 5.44
N LYS A 115 -11.86 -0.49 6.15
CA LYS A 115 -12.31 -0.92 7.47
C LYS A 115 -12.18 0.26 8.44
N LYS A 116 -13.23 1.10 8.52
CA LYS A 116 -13.45 2.01 9.64
C LYS A 116 -13.56 1.15 10.88
N ARG A 117 -12.49 1.08 11.67
CA ARG A 117 -12.56 0.49 13.00
C ARG A 117 -13.14 1.58 13.91
N LYS A 118 -14.44 1.45 14.20
CA LYS A 118 -15.16 2.24 15.21
C LYS A 118 -14.44 2.13 16.54
#